data_AF-A0A2E7PMY0-F1
#
_entry.id   AF-A0A2E7PMY0-F1
#
_cell.length_a   1.000
_cell.length_b   1.000
_cell.length_c   1.000
_cell.angle_alpha   90.00
_cell.angle_beta   90.00
_cell.angle_gamma   90.00
#
_symmetry.space_group_name_H-M   'P 1'
#
loop_
_entity.id
_entity.type
_entity.pdbx_description
1 polymer ?
#
loop_
_entity_poly.entity_id
_entity_poly.type
_entity_poly.pdbx_seq_one_letter_code
_entity_poly.pdbx_strand_id
1 'polypeptide(L)'
;MRADPMRLRAVPILTLPVMGLVVGILAAPAQAQERRNVYTIDLSAVECFEVIGRAPEHREVMLRRSEVDPGPAQAFIIRIPDRVVGDIRATYPDIEESPHPGFEHFQSSAIHFGFGGDNPGAQTQILPRDRFVMFTMPEGIVAALAKERSRCGARIRFDRKPFEAMHRRVRDTLRQMLDQAPR
;
A
#
# COMPACT_ATOMS: atom_id res chain seq x y z
N MET A 1 -85.47 -20.38 -15.35
CA MET A 1 -84.71 -21.64 -15.52
C MET A 1 -83.29 -21.31 -15.93
N ARG A 2 -82.33 -21.93 -15.20
CA ARG A 2 -80.92 -22.23 -15.53
C ARG A 2 -79.88 -21.11 -15.68
N ALA A 3 -78.76 -21.38 -15.02
CA ALA A 3 -77.59 -20.58 -14.77
C ALA A 3 -76.47 -20.76 -15.82
N ASP A 4 -75.49 -19.86 -15.71
CA ASP A 4 -74.05 -20.02 -16.00
C ASP A 4 -73.56 -20.15 -17.45
N PRO A 5 -72.24 -19.93 -17.72
CA PRO A 5 -71.31 -18.93 -17.16
C PRO A 5 -70.47 -18.23 -18.26
N MET A 6 -69.62 -17.28 -17.82
CA MET A 6 -68.54 -16.62 -18.56
C MET A 6 -67.77 -17.52 -19.55
N ARG A 7 -67.49 -16.99 -20.76
CA ARG A 7 -66.29 -17.33 -21.55
C ARG A 7 -65.70 -16.11 -22.28
N LEU A 8 -64.43 -15.87 -21.99
CA LEU A 8 -63.48 -15.00 -22.70
C LEU A 8 -63.26 -15.43 -24.16
N ARG A 9 -63.16 -14.46 -25.08
CA ARG A 9 -62.33 -14.46 -26.31
C ARG A 9 -61.96 -13.00 -26.63
N ALA A 10 -60.71 -12.57 -26.46
CA ALA A 10 -59.56 -12.66 -27.38
C ALA A 10 -59.57 -11.63 -28.54
N VAL A 11 -59.01 -10.44 -28.23
CA VAL A 11 -58.11 -9.47 -28.93
C VAL A 11 -57.78 -9.69 -30.43
N PRO A 12 -57.63 -8.60 -31.23
CA PRO A 12 -56.29 -8.14 -31.60
C PRO A 12 -56.11 -6.60 -31.50
N ILE A 13 -55.11 -6.17 -30.73
CA ILE A 13 -54.59 -4.80 -30.67
C ILE A 13 -53.55 -4.68 -31.77
N LEU A 14 -53.82 -3.83 -32.76
CA LEU A 14 -52.89 -3.44 -33.79
C LEU A 14 -51.88 -2.42 -33.22
N THR A 15 -50.67 -2.94 -33.05
CA THR A 15 -49.35 -2.32 -33.08
C THR A 15 -49.22 -0.96 -33.75
N LEU A 16 -48.46 -0.04 -33.13
CA LEU A 16 -47.45 0.88 -33.72
C LEU A 16 -46.77 1.71 -32.58
N PRO A 17 -45.58 2.32 -32.78
CA PRO A 17 -44.31 1.77 -32.29
C PRO A 17 -43.59 2.61 -31.21
N VAL A 18 -42.75 1.90 -30.45
CA VAL A 18 -41.42 2.28 -29.92
C VAL A 18 -41.15 3.77 -29.62
N MET A 19 -41.15 4.11 -28.33
CA MET A 19 -40.05 4.88 -27.76
C MET A 19 -39.65 4.24 -26.43
N GLY A 20 -38.65 3.37 -26.49
CA GLY A 20 -38.05 2.75 -25.33
C GLY A 20 -37.30 3.80 -24.52
N LEU A 21 -37.83 4.12 -23.33
CA LEU A 21 -37.04 4.69 -22.25
C LEU A 21 -36.77 3.54 -21.28
N VAL A 22 -35.80 2.70 -21.63
CA VAL A 22 -35.15 1.82 -20.66
C VAL A 22 -34.33 2.75 -19.78
N VAL A 23 -34.93 3.26 -18.69
CA VAL A 23 -34.16 3.80 -17.57
C VAL A 23 -33.53 2.59 -16.89
N GLY A 24 -32.49 2.07 -17.55
CA GLY A 24 -31.48 1.26 -16.92
C GLY A 24 -30.82 2.16 -15.90
N ILE A 25 -31.25 2.06 -14.65
CA ILE A 25 -30.39 2.37 -13.53
C ILE A 25 -29.30 1.31 -13.61
N LEU A 26 -28.29 1.61 -14.42
CA LEU A 26 -26.96 1.08 -14.29
C LEU A 26 -26.58 1.40 -12.85
N ALA A 27 -26.80 0.42 -11.96
CA ALA A 27 -26.00 0.29 -10.77
C ALA A 27 -24.57 0.19 -11.29
N ALA A 28 -23.93 1.35 -11.42
CA ALA A 28 -22.49 1.42 -11.56
C ALA A 28 -21.95 0.52 -10.45
N PRO A 29 -21.11 -0.48 -10.75
CA PRO A 29 -20.31 -1.05 -9.68
C PRO A 29 -19.52 0.13 -9.15
N ALA A 30 -19.95 0.65 -7.99
CA ALA A 30 -19.08 1.42 -7.14
C ALA A 30 -17.81 0.60 -7.10
N GLN A 31 -16.75 1.12 -7.73
CA GLN A 31 -15.47 0.45 -7.72
C GLN A 31 -15.16 0.27 -6.25
N ALA A 32 -15.33 -0.97 -5.79
CA ALA A 32 -14.87 -1.40 -4.50
C ALA A 32 -13.37 -1.18 -4.62
N GLN A 33 -12.91 -0.04 -4.13
CA GLN A 33 -11.53 0.15 -3.78
C GLN A 33 -11.30 -0.88 -2.69
N GLU A 34 -10.90 -2.07 -3.15
CA GLU A 34 -10.50 -3.19 -2.35
C GLU A 34 -9.56 -2.60 -1.30
N ARG A 35 -10.05 -2.49 -0.06
CA ARG A 35 -9.24 -2.03 1.06
C ARG A 35 -8.12 -3.05 1.15
N ARG A 36 -6.98 -2.77 0.53
CA ARG A 36 -5.76 -3.55 0.75
C ARG A 36 -5.63 -3.65 2.26
N ASN A 37 -5.54 -4.86 2.78
CA ASN A 37 -5.35 -5.02 4.21
C ASN A 37 -3.96 -4.47 4.53
N VAL A 38 -3.93 -3.40 5.33
CA VAL A 38 -2.70 -2.69 5.69
C VAL A 38 -2.46 -2.89 7.17
N TYR A 39 -1.29 -3.42 7.52
CA TYR A 39 -0.83 -3.47 8.90
C TYR A 39 -0.17 -2.15 9.27
N THR A 40 -0.67 -1.46 10.28
CA THR A 40 -0.06 -0.20 10.73
C THR A 40 0.94 -0.45 11.86
N ILE A 41 2.18 -0.02 11.65
CA ILE A 41 3.18 0.13 12.71
C ILE A 41 3.15 1.58 13.16
N ASP A 42 2.68 1.79 14.39
CA ASP A 42 2.73 3.10 15.04
C ASP A 42 4.15 3.42 15.51
N LEU A 43 4.45 4.72 15.58
CA LEU A 43 5.71 5.23 16.12
C LEU A 43 6.02 4.70 17.53
N SER A 44 5.00 4.44 18.35
CA SER A 44 5.12 3.85 19.71
C SER A 44 5.70 2.42 19.71
N ALA A 45 5.58 1.69 18.59
CA ALA A 45 6.15 0.37 18.41
C ALA A 45 7.60 0.38 17.92
N VAL A 46 8.18 1.56 17.61
CA VAL A 46 9.58 1.67 17.15
C VAL A 46 10.52 1.63 18.35
N GLU A 47 11.40 0.63 18.40
CA GLU A 47 12.44 0.51 19.43
C GLU A 47 13.65 1.40 19.13
N CYS A 48 14.06 1.43 17.87
CA CYS A 48 15.13 2.27 17.35
C CYS A 48 15.01 2.39 15.83
N PHE A 49 15.76 3.32 15.22
CA PHE A 49 15.83 3.45 13.78
C PHE A 49 17.27 3.65 13.28
N GLU A 50 17.52 3.50 11.98
CA GLU A 50 18.82 3.81 11.37
C GLU A 50 18.63 4.23 9.90
N VAL A 51 19.34 5.27 9.47
CA VAL A 51 19.29 5.74 8.09
C VAL A 51 20.24 4.93 7.21
N ILE A 52 19.71 4.40 6.11
CA ILE A 52 20.44 3.52 5.19
C ILE A 52 20.99 4.29 3.99
N GLY A 53 20.32 5.36 3.55
CA GLY A 53 20.86 6.21 2.50
C GLY A 53 19.84 7.12 1.86
N ARG A 54 20.29 7.88 0.86
CA ARG A 54 19.42 8.75 0.06
C ARG A 54 18.60 7.93 -0.95
N ALA A 55 17.38 8.36 -1.21
CA ALA A 55 16.44 7.74 -2.15
C ALA A 55 15.90 8.77 -3.18
N PRO A 56 16.76 9.36 -4.02
CA PRO A 56 16.35 10.42 -4.96
C PRO A 56 15.30 9.95 -5.97
N GLU A 57 15.31 8.69 -6.38
CA GLU A 57 14.32 8.12 -7.29
C GLU A 57 12.93 8.08 -6.64
N HIS A 58 12.86 7.87 -5.31
CA HIS A 58 11.58 7.93 -4.60
C HIS A 58 11.04 9.36 -4.54
N ARG A 59 11.90 10.36 -4.32
CA ARG A 59 11.52 11.77 -4.42
C ARG A 59 10.93 12.09 -5.79
N GLU A 60 11.58 11.65 -6.86
CA GLU A 60 11.11 11.89 -8.22
C GLU A 60 9.74 11.23 -8.47
N VAL A 61 9.54 10.00 -8.00
CA VAL A 61 8.22 9.33 -8.07
C VAL A 61 7.15 10.11 -7.30
N MET A 62 7.47 10.61 -6.11
CA MET A 62 6.54 11.44 -5.33
C MET A 62 6.22 12.74 -6.07
N LEU A 63 7.25 13.46 -6.55
CA LEU A 63 7.12 14.70 -7.31
C LEU A 63 6.18 14.53 -8.52
N ARG A 64 6.35 13.47 -9.31
CA ARG A 64 5.48 13.20 -10.48
C ARG A 64 4.04 12.85 -10.10
N ARG A 65 3.82 12.33 -8.89
CA ARG A 65 2.47 11.95 -8.41
C ARG A 65 1.72 13.11 -7.77
N SER A 66 2.42 13.98 -7.02
CA SER A 66 1.79 15.07 -6.28
C SER A 66 1.94 16.44 -6.94
N GLU A 67 2.75 16.55 -8.00
CA GLU A 67 3.13 17.82 -8.67
C GLU A 67 3.83 18.84 -7.73
N VAL A 68 4.12 18.43 -6.50
CA VAL A 68 4.76 19.20 -5.45
C VAL A 68 6.00 18.45 -5.00
N ASP A 69 7.15 19.13 -4.98
CA ASP A 69 8.41 18.55 -4.53
C ASP A 69 8.42 18.35 -3.01
N PRO A 70 8.49 17.10 -2.51
CA PRO A 70 8.56 16.84 -1.07
C PRO A 70 9.96 17.13 -0.48
N GLY A 71 10.92 17.54 -1.30
CA GLY A 71 12.32 17.69 -0.93
C GLY A 71 13.09 16.37 -0.95
N PRO A 72 14.34 16.34 -0.46
CA PRO A 72 15.17 15.14 -0.44
C PRO A 72 14.48 13.98 0.29
N ALA A 73 14.59 12.76 -0.23
CA ALA A 73 14.08 11.54 0.39
C ALA A 73 15.20 10.63 0.87
N GLN A 74 14.94 9.89 1.96
CA GLN A 74 15.88 8.97 2.58
C GLN A 74 15.21 7.62 2.87
N ALA A 75 15.96 6.55 2.66
CA ALA A 75 15.62 5.22 3.13
C ALA A 75 16.19 5.01 4.54
N PHE A 76 15.36 4.45 5.40
CA PHE A 76 15.70 4.14 6.79
C PHE A 76 15.05 2.80 7.17
N ILE A 77 15.54 2.24 8.26
CA ILE A 77 14.95 1.07 8.90
C ILE A 77 14.48 1.44 10.29
N ILE A 78 13.45 0.74 10.73
CA ILE A 78 13.00 0.72 12.11
C ILE A 78 13.14 -0.68 12.67
N ARG A 79 13.48 -0.79 13.95
CA ARG A 79 13.39 -2.04 14.71
C ARG A 79 12.06 -2.08 15.45
N ILE A 80 11.38 -3.21 15.40
CA ILE A 80 10.12 -3.46 16.10
C ILE A 80 10.24 -4.61 17.11
N PRO A 81 9.34 -4.69 18.12
CA PRO A 81 9.27 -5.80 19.05
C PRO A 81 8.93 -7.14 18.39
N ASP A 82 9.39 -8.25 18.97
CA ASP A 82 9.06 -9.60 18.49
C ASP A 82 7.55 -9.86 18.45
N ARG A 83 6.79 -9.32 19.41
CA ARG A 83 5.32 -9.41 19.41
C ARG A 83 4.72 -8.83 18.12
N VAL A 84 5.23 -7.70 17.63
CA VAL A 84 4.72 -7.05 16.42
C VAL A 84 5.06 -7.88 15.19
N VAL A 85 6.24 -8.50 15.15
CA VAL A 85 6.61 -9.44 14.08
C VAL A 85 5.67 -10.65 14.08
N GLY A 86 5.38 -11.21 15.27
CA GLY A 86 4.42 -12.30 15.44
C GLY A 86 3.02 -11.92 14.97
N ASP A 87 2.53 -10.75 15.38
CA ASP A 87 1.21 -10.24 15.00
C ASP A 87 1.09 -10.06 13.49
N ILE A 88 2.10 -9.47 12.83
CA ILE A 88 2.15 -9.32 11.38
C ILE A 88 2.02 -10.67 10.68
N ARG A 89 2.82 -11.67 11.09
CA ARG A 89 2.82 -13.00 10.46
C ARG A 89 1.57 -13.82 10.77
N ALA A 90 0.95 -13.62 11.93
CA ALA A 90 -0.31 -14.27 12.28
C ALA A 90 -1.50 -13.67 11.54
N THR A 91 -1.42 -12.38 11.17
CA THR A 91 -2.52 -11.67 10.50
C THR A 91 -2.65 -12.04 9.02
N TYR A 92 -1.53 -12.27 8.34
CA TYR A 92 -1.52 -12.42 6.88
C TYR A 92 -0.94 -13.77 6.45
N PRO A 93 -1.72 -14.62 5.77
CA PRO A 93 -1.26 -15.92 5.31
C PRO A 93 -0.55 -15.87 3.94
N ASP A 94 -0.63 -14.75 3.21
CA ASP A 94 -0.15 -14.59 1.83
C ASP A 94 1.32 -14.14 1.74
N ILE A 95 2.19 -14.89 2.41
CA ILE A 95 3.63 -14.59 2.50
C ILE A 95 4.41 -15.46 1.50
N GLU A 96 5.25 -14.81 0.69
CA GLU A 96 6.14 -15.48 -0.26
C GLU A 96 7.58 -14.97 -0.17
N GLU A 97 8.51 -15.71 -0.77
CA GLU A 97 9.88 -15.24 -0.96
C GLU A 97 9.92 -13.97 -1.82
N SER A 98 10.61 -12.95 -1.32
CA SER A 98 10.78 -11.71 -2.04
C SER A 98 11.80 -11.86 -3.18
N PRO A 99 11.64 -11.11 -4.29
CA PRO A 99 12.72 -10.91 -5.27
C PRO A 99 14.02 -10.31 -4.68
N HIS A 100 13.96 -9.81 -3.44
CA HIS A 100 15.12 -9.40 -2.66
C HIS A 100 15.63 -10.56 -1.80
N PRO A 101 16.85 -11.09 -2.05
CA PRO A 101 17.36 -12.28 -1.39
C PRO A 101 17.32 -12.20 0.15
N GLY A 102 16.71 -13.21 0.76
CA GLY A 102 16.55 -13.33 2.20
C GLY A 102 15.53 -12.37 2.81
N PHE A 103 14.60 -11.86 2.01
CA PHE A 103 13.39 -11.19 2.49
C PHE A 103 12.17 -11.98 2.06
N GLU A 104 11.07 -11.78 2.77
CA GLU A 104 9.74 -12.22 2.38
C GLU A 104 8.89 -10.99 2.08
N HIS A 105 7.81 -11.16 1.34
CA HIS A 105 6.84 -10.09 1.08
C HIS A 105 5.41 -10.59 1.11
N PHE A 106 4.46 -9.67 1.29
CA PHE A 106 3.05 -9.94 1.07
C PHE A 106 2.73 -9.93 -0.42
N GLN A 107 1.87 -10.84 -0.86
CA GLN A 107 1.31 -10.78 -2.22
C GLN A 107 0.31 -9.64 -2.38
N SER A 108 -0.60 -9.47 -1.41
CA SER A 108 -1.76 -8.58 -1.52
C SER A 108 -1.83 -7.49 -0.46
N SER A 109 -1.04 -7.61 0.61
CA SER A 109 -1.05 -6.72 1.77
C SER A 109 0.17 -5.78 1.82
N ALA A 110 0.19 -4.87 2.78
CA ALA A 110 1.34 -4.00 3.03
C ALA A 110 1.45 -3.62 4.50
N ILE A 111 2.67 -3.24 4.92
CA ILE A 111 2.93 -2.59 6.19
C ILE A 111 2.97 -1.08 5.94
N HIS A 112 2.17 -0.34 6.70
CA HIS A 112 2.21 1.11 6.78
C HIS A 112 2.94 1.55 8.05
N PHE A 113 3.81 2.54 7.91
CA PHE A 113 4.42 3.22 9.03
C PHE A 113 3.67 4.53 9.30
N GLY A 114 2.95 4.55 10.42
CA GLY A 114 2.21 5.71 10.89
C GLY A 114 3.14 6.63 11.69
N PHE A 115 3.61 7.70 11.05
CA PHE A 115 4.43 8.73 11.70
C PHE A 115 3.61 9.80 12.46
N GLY A 116 2.28 9.69 12.46
CA GLY A 116 1.38 10.69 13.07
C GLY A 116 1.24 11.98 12.26
N GLY A 117 0.23 12.79 12.60
CA GLY A 117 -0.12 14.03 11.88
C GLY A 117 -0.80 13.80 10.53
N ASP A 118 -0.84 14.83 9.67
CA ASP A 118 -1.48 14.79 8.35
C ASP A 118 -0.62 14.11 7.26
N ASN A 119 0.50 13.47 7.64
CA ASN A 119 1.39 12.81 6.69
C ASN A 119 0.83 11.43 6.28
N PRO A 120 0.87 11.07 4.99
CA PRO A 120 0.37 9.78 4.51
C PRO A 120 1.20 8.57 4.99
N GLY A 121 2.30 8.80 5.70
CA GLY A 121 3.24 7.77 6.18
C GLY A 121 4.02 7.12 5.03
N ALA A 122 4.61 5.97 5.31
CA ALA A 122 5.31 5.16 4.31
C ALA A 122 4.72 3.75 4.26
N GLN A 123 4.81 3.08 3.11
CA GLN A 123 4.35 1.70 2.95
C GLN A 123 5.43 0.81 2.37
N THR A 124 5.43 -0.45 2.78
CA THR A 124 6.28 -1.50 2.21
C THR A 124 5.52 -2.82 2.19
N GLN A 125 5.72 -3.64 1.16
CA GLN A 125 5.22 -5.01 1.13
C GLN A 125 6.22 -6.01 1.72
N ILE A 126 7.45 -5.56 1.98
CA ILE A 126 8.52 -6.40 2.51
C ILE A 126 8.29 -6.65 4.00
N LEU A 127 8.29 -7.92 4.40
CA LEU A 127 8.15 -8.32 5.79
C LEU A 127 9.39 -7.93 6.63
N PRO A 128 9.22 -7.84 7.96
CA PRO A 128 10.34 -7.64 8.86
C PRO A 128 11.37 -8.77 8.72
N ARG A 129 12.64 -8.40 8.57
CA ARG A 129 13.80 -9.32 8.65
C ARG A 129 14.58 -9.00 9.91
N ASP A 130 14.79 -10.00 10.76
CA ASP A 130 15.48 -9.83 12.05
C ASP A 130 14.86 -8.71 12.90
N ARG A 131 13.53 -8.54 12.79
CA ARG A 131 12.72 -7.45 13.40
C ARG A 131 12.94 -6.05 12.84
N PHE A 132 13.64 -5.92 11.71
CA PHE A 132 13.85 -4.65 11.03
C PHE A 132 12.97 -4.54 9.79
N VAL A 133 12.38 -3.36 9.60
CA VAL A 133 11.53 -3.02 8.45
C VAL A 133 12.08 -1.77 7.79
N MET A 134 12.20 -1.78 6.46
CA MET A 134 12.70 -0.65 5.68
C MET A 134 11.57 0.19 5.10
N PHE A 135 11.73 1.51 5.20
CA PHE A 135 10.84 2.50 4.61
C PHE A 135 11.64 3.58 3.89
N THR A 136 10.95 4.35 3.05
CA THR A 136 11.49 5.55 2.43
C THR A 136 10.54 6.72 2.68
N MET A 137 11.08 7.87 3.10
CA MET A 137 10.30 9.08 3.40
C MET A 137 11.10 10.35 3.09
N PRO A 138 10.45 11.54 3.01
CA PRO A 138 11.14 12.82 2.97
C PRO A 138 12.07 13.02 4.17
N GLU A 139 13.22 13.64 3.93
CA GLU A 139 14.28 13.88 4.93
C GLU A 139 13.77 14.67 6.14
N GLY A 140 12.87 15.63 5.93
CA GLY A 140 12.24 16.37 7.03
C GLY A 140 11.50 15.46 8.02
N ILE A 141 10.86 14.40 7.52
CA ILE A 141 10.17 13.42 8.36
C ILE A 141 11.17 12.49 9.04
N VAL A 142 12.20 12.02 8.34
CA VAL A 142 13.26 11.21 8.94
C VAL A 142 14.00 11.97 10.04
N ALA A 143 14.20 13.28 9.86
CA ALA A 143 14.77 14.16 10.87
C ALA A 143 13.83 14.36 12.08
N ALA A 144 12.50 14.41 11.86
CA ALA A 144 11.53 14.42 12.96
C ALA A 144 11.55 13.08 13.73
N LEU A 145 11.59 11.95 13.03
CA LEU A 145 11.75 10.62 13.62
C LEU A 145 13.01 10.54 14.49
N ALA A 146 14.11 11.14 14.03
CA ALA A 146 15.37 11.19 14.76
C ALA A 146 15.29 11.95 16.10
N LYS A 147 14.32 12.85 16.27
CA LYS A 147 14.06 13.55 17.53
C LYS A 147 13.25 12.69 18.51
N GLU A 148 12.41 11.80 17.98
CA GLU A 148 11.48 10.99 18.78
C GLU A 148 12.00 9.60 19.13
N ARG A 149 12.92 9.05 18.32
CA ARG A 149 13.47 7.71 18.48
C ARG A 149 14.98 7.72 18.44
N SER A 150 15.58 6.83 19.21
CA SER A 150 17.03 6.67 19.25
C SER A 150 17.54 5.89 18.05
N ARG A 151 18.80 6.14 17.67
CA ARG A 151 19.48 5.31 16.67
C ARG A 151 19.69 3.90 17.22
N CYS A 152 19.64 2.90 16.35
CA CYS A 152 20.02 1.53 16.69
C CYS A 152 21.53 1.50 16.99
N GLY A 153 21.90 1.85 18.24
CA GLY A 153 23.30 2.06 18.64
C GLY A 153 24.18 0.82 18.51
N ALA A 154 25.47 0.98 18.79
CA ALA A 154 26.52 -0.04 18.61
C ALA A 154 26.28 -1.38 19.34
N ARG A 155 25.34 -1.44 20.30
CA ARG A 155 25.02 -2.65 21.09
C ARG A 155 24.09 -3.61 20.38
N ILE A 156 23.41 -3.18 19.31
CA ILE A 156 22.52 -4.05 18.53
C ILE A 156 23.33 -4.62 17.38
N ARG A 157 23.52 -5.95 17.35
CA ARG A 157 24.06 -6.65 16.18
C ARG A 157 23.00 -6.60 15.09
N PHE A 158 23.18 -5.69 14.16
CA PHE A 158 22.30 -5.50 13.01
C PHE A 158 23.14 -5.65 11.73
N ASP A 159 22.82 -6.66 10.91
CA ASP A 159 23.43 -6.77 9.58
C ASP A 159 22.70 -5.85 8.61
N ARG A 160 23.36 -4.73 8.31
CA ARG A 160 22.85 -3.70 7.41
C ARG A 160 22.92 -4.08 5.93
N LYS A 161 23.79 -5.03 5.56
CA LYS A 161 24.09 -5.33 4.15
C LYS A 161 22.88 -5.80 3.34
N PRO A 162 21.99 -6.68 3.85
CA PRO A 162 20.82 -7.10 3.09
C PRO A 162 19.88 -5.93 2.77
N PHE A 163 19.68 -5.02 3.72
CA PHE A 163 18.82 -3.85 3.55
C PHE A 163 19.42 -2.84 2.57
N GLU A 164 20.73 -2.61 2.63
CA GLU A 164 21.41 -1.78 1.63
C GLU A 164 21.33 -2.36 0.22
N ALA A 165 21.48 -3.68 0.09
CA ALA A 165 21.35 -4.37 -1.19
C ALA A 165 19.93 -4.26 -1.74
N MET A 166 18.92 -4.46 -0.90
CA MET A 166 17.52 -4.25 -1.24
C MET A 166 17.26 -2.81 -1.67
N HIS A 167 17.72 -1.83 -0.88
CA HIS A 167 17.59 -0.41 -1.19
C HIS A 167 18.19 -0.05 -2.55
N ARG A 168 19.40 -0.54 -2.87
CA ARG A 168 20.01 -0.32 -4.19
C ARG A 168 19.15 -0.88 -5.32
N ARG A 169 18.67 -2.12 -5.19
CA ARG A 169 17.81 -2.76 -6.21
C ARG A 169 16.51 -1.99 -6.42
N VAL A 170 15.84 -1.60 -5.34
CA VAL A 170 14.60 -0.80 -5.42
C VAL A 170 14.87 0.51 -6.16
N ARG A 171 15.98 1.20 -5.85
CA ARG A 171 16.36 2.44 -6.55
C ARG A 171 16.61 2.20 -8.04
N ASP A 172 17.30 1.13 -8.41
CA ASP A 172 17.56 0.79 -9.82
C ASP A 172 16.25 0.52 -10.57
N THR A 173 15.32 -0.22 -9.97
CA THR A 173 13.98 -0.46 -10.54
C THR A 173 13.20 0.85 -10.70
N LEU A 174 13.16 1.70 -9.68
CA LEU A 174 12.47 2.99 -9.77
C LEU A 174 13.09 3.89 -10.84
N ARG A 175 14.43 3.91 -10.97
CA ARG A 175 15.11 4.65 -12.04
C ARG A 175 14.66 4.18 -13.41
N GLN A 176 14.69 2.86 -13.66
CA GLN A 176 14.25 2.29 -14.94
C GLN A 176 12.80 2.66 -15.26
N MET A 177 11.90 2.63 -14.27
CA MET A 177 10.50 3.07 -14.45
C MET A 177 10.40 4.56 -14.80
N LEU A 178 11.16 5.40 -14.11
CA LEU A 178 11.17 6.86 -14.34
C LEU A 178 11.73 7.26 -15.70
N ASP A 179 12.71 6.49 -16.20
CA ASP A 179 13.32 6.68 -17.52
C ASP A 179 12.35 6.28 -18.66
N GLN A 180 11.45 5.32 -18.40
CA GLN A 180 10.43 4.88 -19.35
C GLN A 180 9.16 5.72 -19.34
N ALA A 181 8.85 6.37 -18.21
CA ALA A 181 7.64 7.17 -18.08
C ALA A 181 7.77 8.47 -18.89
N PRO A 182 6.75 8.84 -19.70
CA PRO A 182 6.70 10.15 -20.34
C PRO A 182 6.76 11.23 -19.26
N ARG A 183 7.46 12.33 -19.58
CA ARG A 183 7.59 13.49 -18.68
C ARG A 183 6.32 14.31 -18.67
#